data_AF-A0A346NJW9-F1
#
_entry.id   AF-A0A346NJW9-F1
#
_cell.length_a   1.000
_cell.length_b   1.000
_cell.length_c   1.000
_cell.angle_alpha   90.00
_cell.angle_beta   90.00
_cell.angle_gamma   90.00
#
_symmetry.space_group_name_H-M   'P 1'
#
loop_
_entity.id
_entity.type
_entity.pdbx_description
1 polymer ?
#
loop_
_entity_poly.entity_id
_entity_poly.type
_entity_poly.pdbx_seq_one_letter_code
_entity_poly.pdbx_strand_id
1 'polypeptide(L)'
;MYFRTGTLLLPIIARNVMQYKGLFWSAVVRAILSLRRDQGKAEAADTTGLAALNELETGLTQQSQLEQLLTALCPPADRHLLGRSLIGYFDFNKMGNLVVYAMATRNIQAAMACFVPRAQQLFHSEVALTKDDEAPTVALQWQASNSALIDDLQIYFLFALFRHLAGRHFDFSAIGSPHDAAGSLLAPLSQSKRLQDTQIHLRFASEWCLRPSFYHSQAIEKLLAPTLSQTEVPSIKQSLHNVFAKAEAPARIRAEWVAEQMGQTESGLRRLLRSHNIAFSAMLKEYIHDKSCQKLLGGSKTDDTAVELGFSDRRSFERSFKEFSGISAGQLRQLGNRLRFHKGNHSLLEIVDNLPPLPATIQSLVAMDDDNMTLKSVVKLVSKDPIFQAHVMSKASKAIYGSAPENLEQAIGRNLGLSNIKQLAVLFAAQQQLTAQCRHNDVEKLTDAMLLCLPVFNAIEAEHSSQLAVTEELRQIMLFSTLSLFLVFHDKCLFVDGVMRTWDEAEDFAHFVAQVSEEFGICLYGATSLMLLRWGFQSSINQQLWKLCQAIEAPASAGVAGKILTTQNVSFTASAMSEQHSEAVLATLPPAAIARVSTVLQQWKG
;
A
#
# COMPACT_ATOMS: atom_id res chain seq x y z
N MET A 1 11.57 28.26 -16.67
CA MET A 1 12.86 27.76 -16.14
C MET A 1 12.53 26.93 -14.91
N TYR A 2 12.37 25.61 -15.08
CA TYR A 2 11.79 24.70 -14.08
C TYR A 2 12.88 24.13 -13.17
N PHE A 3 12.89 24.51 -11.88
CA PHE A 3 13.76 23.91 -10.88
C PHE A 3 13.06 22.77 -10.12
N ARG A 4 13.84 21.71 -9.92
CA ARG A 4 13.51 20.37 -9.41
C ARG A 4 13.08 20.38 -7.94
N THR A 5 11.93 19.78 -7.64
CA THR A 5 11.55 19.31 -6.29
C THR A 5 12.15 17.93 -6.05
N GLY A 6 12.97 17.79 -5.02
CA GLY A 6 13.51 16.50 -4.55
C GLY A 6 12.51 15.82 -3.63
N THR A 7 11.93 14.71 -4.08
CA THR A 7 11.03 13.83 -3.32
C THR A 7 11.86 12.68 -2.76
N LEU A 8 11.79 12.45 -1.43
CA LEU A 8 12.53 11.42 -0.71
C LEU A 8 11.58 10.33 -0.18
N LEU A 9 11.70 9.14 -0.78
CA LEU A 9 11.47 7.76 -0.30
C LEU A 9 11.00 7.59 1.17
N LEU A 10 9.78 7.07 1.36
CA LEU A 10 9.21 6.58 2.63
C LEU A 10 9.63 5.10 2.91
N PRO A 11 9.79 4.67 4.18
CA PRO A 11 10.14 3.29 4.55
C PRO A 11 8.97 2.28 4.56
N ILE A 12 9.34 1.04 4.28
CA ILE A 12 8.54 -0.17 3.98
C ILE A 12 8.22 -1.00 5.23
N ILE A 13 6.99 -1.53 5.29
CA ILE A 13 6.40 -2.50 6.25
C ILE A 13 7.12 -2.57 7.59
N ALA A 14 6.71 -1.69 8.49
CA ALA A 14 6.08 -2.28 9.64
C ALA A 14 4.61 -2.50 9.27
N ARG A 15 3.98 -3.56 9.78
CA ARG A 15 2.64 -3.37 10.34
C ARG A 15 2.80 -2.38 11.49
N ASN A 16 3.18 -1.15 11.17
CA ASN A 16 3.23 -0.05 12.09
C ASN A 16 1.81 -0.06 12.61
N VAL A 17 1.66 -0.13 13.93
CA VAL A 17 0.63 0.67 14.60
C VAL A 17 0.40 1.83 13.68
N MET A 18 -0.77 1.96 13.04
CA MET A 18 -1.05 3.16 12.26
C MET A 18 -0.68 4.28 13.21
N GLN A 19 0.45 4.95 12.97
CA GLN A 19 0.95 5.91 13.94
C GLN A 19 0.07 7.10 13.65
N TYR A 20 -1.13 7.09 14.22
CA TYR A 20 -2.15 8.10 14.02
C TYR A 20 -1.51 9.47 14.24
N LYS A 21 -0.58 9.56 15.21
CA LYS A 21 0.37 10.66 15.40
C LYS A 21 1.02 11.17 14.11
N GLY A 22 1.73 10.32 13.36
CA GLY A 22 2.57 10.75 12.25
C GLY A 22 1.76 11.27 11.07
N LEU A 23 0.71 10.54 10.68
CA LEU A 23 -0.23 10.99 9.65
C LEU A 23 -1.00 12.25 10.07
N PHE A 24 -1.37 12.35 11.34
CA PHE A 24 -2.03 13.54 11.88
C PHE A 24 -1.12 14.77 11.82
N TRP A 25 0.07 14.72 12.41
CA TRP A 25 0.96 15.88 12.47
C TRP A 25 1.52 16.26 11.10
N SER A 26 1.81 15.29 10.22
CA SER A 26 2.19 15.61 8.84
C SER A 26 1.06 16.30 8.07
N ALA A 27 -0.19 15.89 8.24
CA ALA A 27 -1.34 16.57 7.64
C ALA A 27 -1.54 17.98 8.20
N VAL A 28 -1.36 18.19 9.51
CA VAL A 28 -1.38 19.52 10.13
C VAL A 28 -0.28 20.41 9.56
N VAL A 29 0.95 19.90 9.44
CA VAL A 29 2.08 20.64 8.84
C VAL A 29 1.81 20.96 7.37
N ARG A 30 1.27 20.03 6.58
CA ARG A 30 0.87 20.28 5.18
C ARG A 30 -0.20 21.36 5.06
N ALA A 31 -1.18 21.37 5.96
CA ALA A 31 -2.21 22.40 5.98
C ALA A 31 -1.60 23.78 6.25
N ILE A 32 -0.69 23.89 7.22
CA ILE A 32 0.03 25.13 7.53
C ILE A 32 0.89 25.58 6.34
N LEU A 33 1.66 24.68 5.74
CA LEU A 33 2.50 24.97 4.57
C LEU A 33 1.67 25.41 3.36
N SER A 34 0.53 24.76 3.10
CA SER A 34 -0.37 25.11 2.00
C SER A 34 -0.97 26.50 2.21
N LEU A 35 -1.41 26.81 3.42
CA LEU A 35 -1.90 28.13 3.78
C LEU A 35 -0.82 29.21 3.61
N ARG A 36 0.39 28.96 4.12
CA ARG A 36 1.52 29.90 4.01
C ARG A 36 1.91 30.15 2.54
N ARG A 37 1.93 29.09 1.71
CA ARG A 37 2.14 29.20 0.26
C ARG A 37 1.10 30.09 -0.41
N ASP A 38 -0.18 29.88 -0.11
CA ASP A 38 -1.26 30.66 -0.71
C ASP A 38 -1.27 32.12 -0.21
N GLN A 39 -0.71 32.37 0.97
CA GLN A 39 -0.42 33.72 1.49
C GLN A 39 0.84 34.37 0.87
N GLY A 40 1.54 33.67 -0.03
CA GLY A 40 2.77 34.16 -0.66
C GLY A 40 3.98 34.20 0.29
N LYS A 41 3.92 33.50 1.43
CA LYS A 41 5.07 33.35 2.34
C LYS A 41 5.97 32.24 1.84
N ALA A 42 7.26 32.53 1.68
CA ALA A 42 8.29 31.55 1.33
C ALA A 42 9.53 31.82 2.18
N GLU A 43 9.57 31.19 3.35
CA GLU A 43 10.62 31.37 4.35
C GLU A 43 11.43 30.08 4.52
N ALA A 44 12.61 30.19 5.17
CA ALA A 44 13.45 29.03 5.46
C ALA A 44 12.70 27.93 6.23
N ALA A 45 11.76 28.31 7.10
CA ALA A 45 10.90 27.40 7.85
C ALA A 45 10.05 26.50 6.95
N ASP A 46 9.62 26.97 5.76
CA ASP A 46 8.78 26.19 4.85
C ASP A 46 9.59 25.06 4.21
N THR A 47 10.87 25.32 3.89
CA THR A 47 11.79 24.31 3.36
C THR A 47 12.09 23.25 4.43
N THR A 48 12.33 23.68 5.68
CA THR A 48 12.50 22.76 6.81
C THR A 48 11.23 21.93 7.05
N GLY A 49 10.05 22.53 6.98
CA GLY A 49 8.78 21.83 7.12
C GLY A 49 8.54 20.80 6.03
N LEU A 50 8.83 21.13 4.77
CA LEU A 50 8.76 20.18 3.66
C LEU A 50 9.72 19.01 3.84
N ALA A 51 10.96 19.27 4.28
CA ALA A 51 11.96 18.25 4.53
C ALA A 51 11.57 17.31 5.69
N ALA A 52 10.87 17.84 6.71
CA ALA A 52 10.45 17.08 7.89
C ALA A 52 9.22 16.18 7.68
N LEU A 53 8.47 16.32 6.57
CA LEU A 53 7.22 15.59 6.35
C LEU A 53 7.39 14.06 6.41
N ASN A 54 8.46 13.52 5.83
CA ASN A 54 8.71 12.08 5.82
C ASN A 54 8.98 11.54 7.24
N GLU A 55 9.83 12.23 8.01
CA GLU A 55 10.11 11.87 9.41
C GLU A 55 8.87 12.00 10.31
N LEU A 56 7.97 12.95 10.00
CA LEU A 56 6.70 13.08 10.68
C LEU A 56 5.76 11.91 10.36
N GLU A 57 5.59 11.55 9.09
CA GLU A 57 4.71 10.46 8.66
C GLU A 57 5.12 9.09 9.19
N THR A 58 6.43 8.86 9.25
CA THR A 58 7.02 7.64 9.84
C THR A 58 6.99 7.64 11.36
N GLY A 59 6.59 8.78 11.97
CA GLY A 59 6.56 9.09 13.40
C GLY A 59 7.87 8.84 14.13
N LEU A 60 8.98 9.00 13.41
CA LEU A 60 10.34 9.03 13.96
C LEU A 60 10.68 10.39 14.59
N THR A 61 9.83 11.40 14.38
CA THR A 61 10.03 12.76 14.92
C THR A 61 9.83 12.80 16.43
N GLN A 62 10.83 13.32 17.14
CA GLN A 62 10.73 13.56 18.59
C GLN A 62 9.78 14.73 18.89
N GLN A 63 9.15 14.73 20.07
CA GLN A 63 8.20 15.78 20.48
C GLN A 63 8.83 17.18 20.44
N SER A 64 10.09 17.32 20.86
CA SER A 64 10.85 18.58 20.83
C SER A 64 11.11 19.08 19.41
N GLN A 65 11.39 18.19 18.47
CA GLN A 65 11.61 18.54 17.06
C GLN A 65 10.30 19.01 16.40
N LEU A 66 9.19 18.31 16.68
CA LEU A 66 7.86 18.72 16.23
C LEU A 66 7.50 20.10 16.77
N GLU A 67 7.75 20.35 18.06
CA GLU A 67 7.51 21.65 18.68
C GLU A 67 8.33 22.78 18.02
N GLN A 68 9.63 22.56 17.80
CA GLN A 68 10.50 23.52 17.14
C GLN A 68 10.01 23.83 15.72
N LEU A 69 9.62 22.80 14.97
CA LEU A 69 9.10 22.95 13.62
C LEU A 69 7.79 23.76 13.61
N LEU A 70 6.82 23.39 14.45
CA LEU A 70 5.54 24.09 14.54
C LEU A 70 5.71 25.54 14.97
N THR A 71 6.63 25.81 15.89
CA THR A 71 6.95 27.17 16.35
C THR A 71 7.52 28.02 15.20
N ALA A 72 8.38 27.44 14.37
CA ALA A 72 8.93 28.11 13.19
C ALA A 72 7.85 28.38 12.12
N LEU A 73 6.93 27.44 11.91
CA LEU A 73 5.86 27.57 10.93
C LEU A 73 4.72 28.50 11.39
N CYS A 74 4.48 28.58 12.71
CA CYS A 74 3.41 29.36 13.33
C CYS A 74 3.96 30.39 14.35
N PRO A 75 4.72 31.40 13.88
CA PRO A 75 5.29 32.40 14.76
C PRO A 75 4.18 33.19 15.48
N PRO A 76 4.35 33.61 16.75
CA PRO A 76 3.30 34.22 17.57
C PRO A 76 2.57 35.39 16.89
N ALA A 77 3.29 36.23 16.14
CA ALA A 77 2.72 37.37 15.42
C ALA A 77 1.70 36.99 14.33
N ASP A 78 1.83 35.78 13.75
CA ASP A 78 1.00 35.32 12.63
C ASP A 78 -0.17 34.44 13.08
N ARG A 79 -0.18 33.96 14.33
CA ARG A 79 -1.14 32.95 14.80
C ARG A 79 -2.59 33.37 14.61
N HIS A 80 -2.91 34.65 14.81
CA HIS A 80 -4.27 35.14 14.58
C HIS A 80 -4.69 35.03 13.10
N LEU A 81 -3.81 35.34 12.15
CA LEU A 81 -4.11 35.24 10.71
C LEU A 81 -4.16 33.78 10.24
N LEU A 82 -3.22 32.97 10.72
CA LEU A 82 -3.19 31.53 10.43
C LEU A 82 -4.48 30.86 10.94
N GLY A 83 -4.82 31.12 12.20
CA GLY A 83 -6.00 30.61 12.87
C GLY A 83 -7.33 30.92 12.18
N ARG A 84 -7.45 32.07 11.50
CA ARG A 84 -8.66 32.43 10.75
C ARG A 84 -8.89 31.54 9.53
N SER A 85 -7.83 31.03 8.91
CA SER A 85 -7.92 30.38 7.60
C SER A 85 -7.58 28.89 7.63
N LEU A 86 -6.82 28.43 8.63
CA LEU A 86 -6.29 27.06 8.71
C LEU A 86 -7.37 25.97 8.62
N ILE A 87 -8.57 26.23 9.15
CA ILE A 87 -9.71 25.30 9.09
C ILE A 87 -10.08 24.90 7.66
N GLY A 88 -9.89 25.78 6.67
CA GLY A 88 -10.15 25.49 5.25
C GLY A 88 -9.06 24.63 4.58
N TYR A 89 -7.92 24.46 5.23
CA TYR A 89 -6.77 23.70 4.75
C TYR A 89 -6.62 22.33 5.42
N PHE A 90 -7.44 22.03 6.44
CA PHE A 90 -7.47 20.71 7.06
C PHE A 90 -8.11 19.69 6.11
N ASP A 91 -7.27 18.83 5.53
CA ASP A 91 -7.71 17.65 4.79
C ASP A 91 -7.77 16.44 5.73
N PHE A 92 -8.95 16.20 6.31
CA PHE A 92 -9.19 15.05 7.19
C PHE A 92 -8.86 13.70 6.53
N ASN A 93 -8.93 13.60 5.19
CA ASN A 93 -8.60 12.37 4.47
C ASN A 93 -7.11 12.01 4.55
N LYS A 94 -6.25 12.97 4.88
CA LYS A 94 -4.80 12.78 5.03
C LYS A 94 -4.38 12.56 6.48
N MET A 95 -5.29 12.71 7.44
CA MET A 95 -5.01 12.60 8.88
C MET A 95 -5.09 11.15 9.42
N GLY A 96 -5.20 10.17 8.53
CA GLY A 96 -5.22 8.74 8.87
C GLY A 96 -6.62 8.18 9.17
N ASN A 97 -6.73 6.84 9.21
CA ASN A 97 -8.02 6.14 9.21
C ASN A 97 -8.90 6.44 10.43
N LEU A 98 -8.32 6.74 11.59
CA LEU A 98 -9.10 7.10 12.78
C LEU A 98 -9.85 8.42 12.58
N VAL A 99 -9.21 9.41 11.97
CA VAL A 99 -9.84 10.70 11.67
C VAL A 99 -10.85 10.57 10.54
N VAL A 100 -10.52 9.80 9.49
CA VAL A 100 -11.45 9.48 8.38
C VAL A 100 -12.70 8.75 8.87
N TYR A 101 -12.54 7.83 9.82
CA TYR A 101 -13.68 7.20 10.47
C TYR A 101 -14.49 8.21 11.27
N ALA A 102 -13.83 9.01 12.12
CA ALA A 102 -14.50 10.01 12.97
C ALA A 102 -15.35 11.00 12.15
N MET A 103 -14.85 11.49 11.02
CA MET A 103 -15.59 12.41 10.14
C MET A 103 -16.80 11.76 9.46
N ALA A 104 -16.75 10.45 9.20
CA ALA A 104 -17.83 9.70 8.55
C ALA A 104 -18.91 9.23 9.53
N THR A 105 -18.76 9.52 10.83
CA THR A 105 -19.72 9.07 11.83
C THR A 105 -21.02 9.87 11.82
N ARG A 106 -22.10 9.24 12.31
CA ARG A 106 -23.43 9.84 12.38
C ARG A 106 -23.54 11.12 13.23
N ASN A 107 -22.66 11.33 14.22
CA ASN A 107 -22.67 12.48 15.12
C ASN A 107 -21.40 12.53 16.00
N ILE A 108 -21.21 13.63 16.74
CA ILE A 108 -20.03 13.83 17.62
C ILE A 108 -19.90 12.70 18.66
N GLN A 109 -21.01 12.21 19.22
CA GLN A 109 -20.95 11.12 20.20
C GLN A 109 -20.35 9.84 19.60
N ALA A 110 -20.75 9.48 18.38
CA ALA A 110 -20.21 8.33 17.67
C ALA A 110 -18.73 8.52 17.31
N ALA A 111 -18.34 9.72 16.87
CA ALA A 111 -16.94 10.07 16.64
C ALA A 111 -16.10 9.89 17.91
N MET A 112 -16.56 10.43 19.04
CA MET A 112 -15.84 10.36 20.31
C MET A 112 -15.77 8.95 20.88
N ALA A 113 -16.79 8.12 20.69
CA ALA A 113 -16.75 6.72 21.10
C ALA A 113 -15.61 5.93 20.42
N CYS A 114 -15.23 6.32 19.20
CA CYS A 114 -14.08 5.75 18.49
C CYS A 114 -12.76 6.46 18.83
N PHE A 115 -12.78 7.78 18.92
CA PHE A 115 -11.60 8.62 19.12
C PHE A 115 -11.01 8.48 20.53
N VAL A 116 -11.83 8.60 21.59
CA VAL A 116 -11.38 8.64 22.99
C VAL A 116 -10.49 7.45 23.36
N PRO A 117 -10.88 6.18 23.08
CA PRO A 117 -10.03 5.03 23.40
C PRO A 117 -8.66 5.00 22.69
N ARG A 118 -8.46 5.83 21.66
CA ARG A 118 -7.26 5.89 20.82
C ARG A 118 -6.57 7.25 20.88
N ALA A 119 -7.09 8.18 21.68
CA ALA A 119 -6.62 9.56 21.69
C ALA A 119 -5.15 9.68 22.12
N GLN A 120 -4.67 8.79 22.99
CA GLN A 120 -3.26 8.73 23.40
C GLN A 120 -2.31 8.53 22.21
N GLN A 121 -2.75 7.85 21.15
CA GLN A 121 -1.96 7.59 19.94
C GLN A 121 -1.84 8.83 19.04
N LEU A 122 -2.62 9.88 19.28
CA LEU A 122 -2.57 11.17 18.60
C LEU A 122 -1.99 12.26 19.51
N PHE A 123 -2.54 12.39 20.71
CA PHE A 123 -2.32 13.52 21.61
C PHE A 123 -1.26 13.26 22.69
N HIS A 124 -0.76 12.03 22.83
CA HIS A 124 0.17 11.62 23.92
C HIS A 124 -0.44 11.70 25.32
N SER A 125 -1.75 11.96 25.40
CA SER A 125 -2.53 12.04 26.62
C SER A 125 -3.79 11.23 26.45
N GLU A 126 -4.22 10.57 27.52
CA GLU A 126 -5.57 9.99 27.57
C GLU A 126 -6.59 11.13 27.57
N VAL A 127 -7.58 11.01 26.69
CA VAL A 127 -8.70 11.95 26.63
C VAL A 127 -9.89 11.26 27.28
N ALA A 128 -10.53 11.92 28.23
CA ALA A 128 -11.78 11.44 28.80
C ALA A 128 -12.94 12.31 28.31
N LEU A 129 -14.07 11.67 28.01
CA LEU A 129 -15.34 12.34 27.72
C LEU A 129 -16.27 12.11 28.92
N THR A 130 -16.62 13.18 29.61
CA THR A 130 -17.55 13.15 30.74
C THR A 130 -18.80 13.94 30.40
N LYS A 131 -19.95 13.44 30.86
CA LYS A 131 -21.21 14.18 30.80
C LYS A 131 -21.45 14.77 32.18
N ASP A 132 -21.84 16.04 32.23
CA ASP A 132 -22.29 16.65 33.47
C ASP A 132 -23.73 16.18 33.74
N ASP A 133 -23.99 15.64 34.93
CA ASP A 133 -25.31 15.15 35.32
C ASP A 133 -26.23 16.30 35.78
N GLU A 134 -25.66 17.45 36.18
CA GLU A 134 -26.39 18.61 36.71
C GLU A 134 -26.64 19.68 35.65
N ALA A 135 -25.80 19.76 34.63
CA ALA A 135 -25.92 20.70 33.52
C ALA A 135 -26.00 19.97 32.17
N PRO A 136 -26.70 20.50 31.15
CA PRO A 136 -26.79 19.89 29.82
C PRO A 136 -25.49 20.07 29.01
N THR A 137 -24.35 19.82 29.64
CA THR A 137 -23.00 20.04 29.09
C THR A 137 -22.20 18.75 29.06
N VAL A 138 -21.31 18.66 28.08
CA VAL A 138 -20.36 17.58 27.90
C VAL A 138 -18.96 18.18 27.93
N ALA A 139 -18.04 17.45 28.55
CA ALA A 139 -16.66 17.85 28.77
C ALA A 139 -15.70 16.83 28.17
N LEU A 140 -14.72 17.33 27.41
CA LEU A 140 -13.51 16.59 27.04
C LEU A 140 -12.34 17.08 27.88
N GLN A 141 -11.58 16.17 28.48
CA GLN A 141 -10.46 16.51 29.35
C GLN A 141 -9.23 15.66 29.04
N TRP A 142 -8.04 16.29 29.06
CA TRP A 142 -6.76 15.58 28.95
C TRP A 142 -5.61 16.40 29.54
N GLN A 143 -4.51 15.71 29.87
CA GLN A 143 -3.29 16.35 30.34
C GLN A 143 -2.67 17.22 29.24
N ALA A 144 -2.42 18.48 29.57
CA ALA A 144 -1.74 19.43 28.69
C ALA A 144 -0.30 18.98 28.42
N SER A 145 0.21 19.29 27.22
CA SER A 145 1.62 19.08 26.91
C SER A 145 2.46 20.25 27.40
N ASN A 146 3.78 20.09 27.35
CA ASN A 146 4.71 21.19 27.64
C ASN A 146 4.66 22.32 26.60
N SER A 147 3.96 22.14 25.48
CA SER A 147 3.92 23.08 24.36
C SER A 147 2.53 23.66 24.15
N ALA A 148 2.38 24.95 24.46
CA ALA A 148 1.12 25.67 24.29
C ALA A 148 0.57 25.60 22.85
N LEU A 149 1.46 25.62 21.85
CA LEU A 149 1.07 25.58 20.44
C LEU A 149 0.55 24.20 20.02
N ILE A 150 1.15 23.12 20.52
CA ILE A 150 0.68 21.75 20.26
C ILE A 150 -0.72 21.57 20.83
N ASP A 151 -0.93 21.98 22.08
CA ASP A 151 -2.25 21.88 22.73
C ASP A 151 -3.29 22.71 21.99
N ASP A 152 -2.96 23.94 21.58
CA ASP A 152 -3.88 24.81 20.86
C ASP A 152 -4.22 24.27 19.45
N LEU A 153 -3.28 23.60 18.76
CA LEU A 153 -3.54 22.89 17.50
C LEU A 153 -4.44 21.66 17.69
N GLN A 154 -4.29 20.92 18.80
CA GLN A 154 -5.18 19.80 19.14
C GLN A 154 -6.61 20.29 19.40
N ILE A 155 -6.76 21.39 20.16
CA ILE A 155 -8.05 22.04 20.41
C ILE A 155 -8.65 22.53 19.09
N TYR A 156 -7.85 23.18 18.23
CA TYR A 156 -8.27 23.65 16.91
C TYR A 156 -8.75 22.51 16.01
N PHE A 157 -8.07 21.37 16.04
CA PHE A 157 -8.48 20.16 15.33
C PHE A 157 -9.84 19.63 15.81
N LEU A 158 -10.03 19.47 17.13
CA LEU A 158 -11.31 19.00 17.66
C LEU A 158 -12.45 19.97 17.30
N PHE A 159 -12.18 21.27 17.37
CA PHE A 159 -13.12 22.29 16.92
C PHE A 159 -13.50 22.14 15.44
N ALA A 160 -12.51 21.97 14.56
CA ALA A 160 -12.74 21.78 13.13
C ALA A 160 -13.54 20.49 12.86
N LEU A 161 -13.19 19.39 13.52
CA LEU A 161 -13.89 18.11 13.42
C LEU A 161 -15.34 18.24 13.89
N PHE A 162 -15.60 18.95 14.99
CA PHE A 162 -16.95 19.13 15.53
C PHE A 162 -17.80 20.05 14.67
N ARG A 163 -17.21 21.09 14.06
CA ARG A 163 -17.89 21.89 13.04
C ARG A 163 -18.18 21.10 11.77
N HIS A 164 -17.28 20.19 11.37
CA HIS A 164 -17.53 19.28 10.26
C HIS A 164 -18.74 18.38 10.56
N LEU A 165 -18.78 17.77 11.74
CA LEU A 165 -19.85 16.84 12.11
C LEU A 165 -21.18 17.52 12.45
N ALA A 166 -21.18 18.61 13.21
CA ALA A 166 -22.40 19.22 13.74
C ALA A 166 -22.79 20.53 13.03
N GLY A 167 -21.97 20.98 12.08
CA GLY A 167 -22.19 22.19 11.29
C GLY A 167 -21.48 23.42 11.83
N ARG A 168 -21.42 24.47 10.99
CA ARG A 168 -20.67 25.72 11.24
C ARG A 168 -21.01 26.48 12.52
N HIS A 169 -22.18 26.22 13.10
CA HIS A 169 -22.66 26.89 14.32
C HIS A 169 -22.15 26.25 15.60
N PHE A 170 -21.45 25.11 15.50
CA PHE A 170 -20.80 24.51 16.66
C PHE A 170 -19.71 25.44 17.21
N ASP A 171 -19.68 25.58 18.54
CA ASP A 171 -18.61 26.23 19.30
C ASP A 171 -18.51 25.59 20.70
N PHE A 172 -17.35 25.70 21.35
CA PHE A 172 -17.23 25.32 22.75
C PHE A 172 -17.89 26.40 23.62
N SER A 173 -18.51 26.00 24.74
CA SER A 173 -19.02 26.96 25.72
C SER A 173 -17.89 27.50 26.60
N ALA A 174 -16.88 26.68 26.90
CA ALA A 174 -15.68 27.10 27.61
C ALA A 174 -14.47 26.22 27.24
N ILE A 175 -13.28 26.83 27.30
CA ILE A 175 -11.99 26.17 27.06
C ILE A 175 -11.09 26.46 28.27
N GLY A 176 -10.80 25.44 29.08
CA GLY A 176 -9.78 25.46 30.13
C GLY A 176 -8.42 25.04 29.59
N SER A 177 -7.36 25.75 29.95
CA SER A 177 -5.98 25.39 29.61
C SER A 177 -5.00 25.94 30.66
N PRO A 178 -3.85 25.26 30.91
CA PRO A 178 -2.78 25.80 31.75
C PRO A 178 -1.95 26.86 31.03
N HIS A 179 -2.04 26.95 29.71
CA HIS A 179 -1.30 27.93 28.92
C HIS A 179 -2.09 29.24 28.78
N ASP A 180 -1.38 30.36 28.69
CA ASP A 180 -1.99 31.67 28.45
C ASP A 180 -2.76 31.68 27.12
N ALA A 181 -3.91 32.36 27.12
CA ALA A 181 -4.76 32.54 25.95
C ALA A 181 -4.13 33.47 24.89
N ALA A 182 -3.10 34.24 25.26
CA ALA A 182 -2.42 35.17 24.36
C ALA A 182 -1.87 34.48 23.11
N GLY A 183 -2.39 34.85 21.94
CA GLY A 183 -1.92 34.34 20.65
C GLY A 183 -2.45 32.97 20.25
N SER A 184 -3.63 32.56 20.76
CA SER A 184 -4.29 31.33 20.31
C SER A 184 -4.70 31.39 18.82
N LEU A 185 -4.49 30.29 18.11
CA LEU A 185 -4.97 30.00 16.75
C LEU A 185 -6.50 29.94 16.67
N LEU A 186 -7.19 29.53 17.74
CA LEU A 186 -8.65 29.36 17.71
C LEU A 186 -9.41 30.67 17.95
N ALA A 187 -8.76 31.69 18.52
CA ALA A 187 -9.38 32.98 18.85
C ALA A 187 -10.17 33.66 17.71
N PRO A 188 -9.76 33.61 16.43
CA PRO A 188 -10.50 34.24 15.33
C PRO A 188 -11.82 33.53 14.97
N LEU A 189 -12.00 32.27 15.38
CA LEU A 189 -13.10 31.42 14.91
C LEU A 189 -14.10 31.05 16.01
N SER A 190 -13.73 31.21 17.28
CA SER A 190 -14.48 30.76 18.44
C SER A 190 -14.72 31.91 19.41
N GLN A 191 -15.93 31.96 19.97
CA GLN A 191 -16.33 32.91 21.01
C GLN A 191 -16.26 32.29 22.42
N SER A 192 -15.67 31.10 22.56
CA SER A 192 -15.61 30.38 23.82
C SER A 192 -14.88 31.16 24.90
N LYS A 193 -15.43 31.14 26.12
CA LYS A 193 -14.75 31.69 27.29
C LYS A 193 -13.51 30.85 27.60
N ARG A 194 -12.32 31.47 27.59
CA ARG A 194 -11.08 30.83 28.03
C ARG A 194 -10.89 30.97 29.54
N LEU A 195 -10.52 29.88 30.19
CA LEU A 195 -10.32 29.77 31.63
C LEU A 195 -8.92 29.24 31.90
N GLN A 196 -8.25 29.78 32.91
CA GLN A 196 -7.03 29.18 33.43
C GLN A 196 -7.40 27.89 34.16
N ASP A 197 -6.79 26.77 33.78
CA ASP A 197 -7.05 25.46 34.37
C ASP A 197 -5.74 24.65 34.48
N THR A 198 -5.74 23.54 35.19
CA THR A 198 -4.57 22.67 35.36
C THR A 198 -4.39 21.67 34.22
N GLN A 199 -5.45 21.45 33.43
CA GLN A 199 -5.51 20.50 32.31
C GLN A 199 -6.22 21.16 31.13
N ILE A 200 -6.16 20.52 29.95
CA ILE A 200 -7.02 20.97 28.85
C ILE A 200 -8.43 20.46 29.10
N HIS A 201 -9.39 21.37 29.00
CA HIS A 201 -10.79 21.07 29.25
C HIS A 201 -11.69 21.78 28.25
N LEU A 202 -12.43 21.04 27.45
CA LEU A 202 -13.34 21.57 26.44
C LEU A 202 -14.78 21.25 26.82
N ARG A 203 -15.57 22.29 27.12
CA ARG A 203 -16.99 22.16 27.44
C ARG A 203 -17.86 22.59 26.26
N PHE A 204 -18.96 21.89 26.03
CA PHE A 204 -19.96 22.25 25.02
C PHE A 204 -21.33 21.70 25.39
N ALA A 205 -22.39 22.22 24.77
CA ALA A 205 -23.75 21.77 25.04
C ALA A 205 -23.99 20.34 24.54
N SER A 206 -24.65 19.52 25.36
CA SER A 206 -24.93 18.10 25.07
C SER A 206 -25.81 17.87 23.84
N GLU A 207 -26.59 18.86 23.42
CA GLU A 207 -27.37 18.81 22.18
C GLU A 207 -26.50 18.56 20.94
N TRP A 208 -25.25 19.02 20.95
CA TRP A 208 -24.32 18.83 19.84
C TRP A 208 -23.89 17.37 19.67
N CYS A 209 -23.89 16.57 20.76
CA CYS A 209 -23.48 15.17 20.73
C CYS A 209 -24.32 14.31 19.79
N LEU A 210 -25.62 14.60 19.70
CA LEU A 210 -26.60 13.81 18.96
C LEU A 210 -27.01 14.43 17.64
N ARG A 211 -26.55 15.65 17.34
CA ARG A 211 -26.87 16.34 16.09
C ARG A 211 -26.38 15.50 14.89
N PRO A 212 -27.26 15.17 13.92
CA PRO A 212 -26.88 14.34 12.78
C PRO A 212 -25.83 15.02 11.90
N SER A 213 -24.82 14.26 11.51
CA SER A 213 -23.79 14.68 10.55
C SER A 213 -24.30 14.58 9.13
N PHE A 214 -24.08 15.64 8.35
CA PHE A 214 -24.32 15.64 6.90
C PHE A 214 -23.33 14.72 6.16
N TYR A 215 -22.15 14.50 6.74
CA TYR A 215 -21.05 13.72 6.14
C TYR A 215 -21.07 12.25 6.55
N HIS A 216 -22.16 11.78 7.19
CA HIS A 216 -22.27 10.40 7.61
C HIS A 216 -22.18 9.43 6.41
N SER A 217 -21.27 8.46 6.50
CA SER A 217 -21.10 7.42 5.49
C SER A 217 -21.04 6.04 6.13
N GLN A 218 -22.15 5.30 6.02
CA GLN A 218 -22.24 3.93 6.51
C GLN A 218 -21.24 2.99 5.80
N ALA A 219 -20.87 3.28 4.55
CA ALA A 219 -19.88 2.51 3.79
C ALA A 219 -18.47 2.66 4.38
N ILE A 220 -18.06 3.90 4.70
CA ILE A 220 -16.76 4.17 5.34
C ILE A 220 -16.72 3.57 6.75
N GLU A 221 -17.80 3.72 7.52
CA GLU A 221 -17.89 3.10 8.85
C GLU A 221 -17.72 1.58 8.76
N LYS A 222 -18.43 0.89 7.85
CA LYS A 222 -18.29 -0.57 7.68
C LYS A 222 -16.90 -0.99 7.20
N LEU A 223 -16.26 -0.20 6.34
CA LEU A 223 -14.93 -0.48 5.82
C LEU A 223 -13.84 -0.38 6.89
N LEU A 224 -13.91 0.67 7.72
CA LEU A 224 -12.85 0.99 8.68
C LEU A 224 -13.11 0.45 10.09
N ALA A 225 -14.37 0.20 10.46
CA ALA A 225 -14.73 -0.31 11.79
C ALA A 225 -13.98 -1.59 12.16
N PRO A 226 -13.82 -2.62 11.30
CA PRO A 226 -13.10 -3.84 11.68
C PRO A 226 -11.62 -3.61 12.01
N THR A 227 -10.96 -2.71 11.29
CA THR A 227 -9.56 -2.33 11.52
C THR A 227 -9.42 -1.50 12.79
N LEU A 228 -10.41 -0.65 13.08
CA LEU A 228 -10.41 0.21 14.27
C LEU A 228 -10.89 -0.53 15.52
N SER A 229 -11.81 -1.49 15.41
CA SER A 229 -12.37 -2.28 16.52
C SER A 229 -11.37 -3.26 17.16
N GLN A 230 -10.21 -3.46 16.53
CA GLN A 230 -9.10 -4.15 17.15
C GLN A 230 -8.50 -3.22 18.22
N THR A 231 -8.96 -3.34 19.45
CA THR A 231 -8.28 -2.76 20.61
C THR A 231 -6.92 -3.43 20.70
N GLU A 232 -5.87 -2.77 20.19
CA GLU A 232 -4.54 -3.38 20.01
C GLU A 232 -3.84 -3.58 21.36
N VAL A 233 -3.85 -4.82 21.85
CA VAL A 233 -2.57 -5.44 22.19
C VAL A 233 -1.86 -5.62 20.85
N PRO A 234 -0.69 -4.99 20.59
CA PRO A 234 0.02 -5.17 19.33
C PRO A 234 0.18 -6.66 19.08
N SER A 235 -0.24 -7.11 17.89
CA SER A 235 -0.10 -8.52 17.55
C SER A 235 1.34 -8.94 17.76
N ILE A 236 1.58 -10.19 18.16
CA ILE A 236 2.94 -10.65 18.50
C ILE A 236 3.93 -10.42 17.36
N LYS A 237 3.48 -10.51 16.11
CA LYS A 237 4.29 -10.14 14.93
C LYS A 237 4.70 -8.66 14.94
N GLN A 238 3.76 -7.74 15.22
CA GLN A 238 4.04 -6.30 15.31
C GLN A 238 4.98 -5.96 16.46
N SER A 239 4.75 -6.55 17.64
CA SER A 239 5.61 -6.38 18.80
C SER A 239 7.04 -6.78 18.50
N LEU A 240 7.22 -7.92 17.83
CA LEU A 240 8.54 -8.38 17.37
C LEU A 240 9.18 -7.43 16.34
N HIS A 241 8.43 -6.97 15.33
CA HIS A 241 8.95 -6.02 14.33
C HIS A 241 9.43 -4.71 14.98
N ASN A 242 8.66 -4.17 15.93
CA ASN A 242 9.03 -2.95 16.66
C ASN A 242 10.31 -3.14 17.46
N VAL A 243 10.53 -4.33 18.01
CA VAL A 243 11.78 -4.68 18.70
C VAL A 243 12.93 -4.82 17.71
N PHE A 244 12.71 -5.45 16.55
CA PHE A 244 13.75 -5.57 15.51
C PHE A 244 14.19 -4.22 14.96
N ALA A 245 13.24 -3.28 14.82
CA ALA A 245 13.51 -1.91 14.35
C ALA A 245 14.47 -1.12 15.26
N LYS A 246 14.55 -1.46 16.54
CA LYS A 246 15.48 -0.83 17.50
C LYS A 246 16.91 -1.32 17.37
N ALA A 247 17.15 -2.43 16.66
CA ALA A 247 18.49 -2.99 16.54
C ALA A 247 19.30 -2.30 15.44
N GLU A 248 20.51 -1.83 15.80
CA GLU A 248 21.47 -1.27 14.83
C GLU A 248 21.93 -2.32 13.81
N ALA A 249 22.12 -3.57 14.24
CA ALA A 249 22.61 -4.69 13.43
C ALA A 249 21.61 -5.86 13.40
N PRO A 250 20.56 -5.81 12.55
CA PRO A 250 19.46 -6.79 12.52
C PRO A 250 19.89 -8.25 12.37
N ALA A 251 20.92 -8.56 11.58
CA ALA A 251 21.39 -9.93 11.37
C ALA A 251 22.02 -10.57 12.62
N ARG A 252 22.29 -9.78 13.67
CA ARG A 252 22.84 -10.24 14.95
C ARG A 252 21.78 -10.39 16.05
N ILE A 253 20.51 -10.08 15.75
CA ILE A 253 19.41 -10.24 16.69
C ILE A 253 19.31 -11.71 17.11
N ARG A 254 19.23 -11.95 18.43
CA ARG A 254 18.99 -13.26 19.01
C ARG A 254 17.69 -13.26 19.82
N ALA A 255 17.10 -14.43 20.01
CA ALA A 255 15.82 -14.58 20.71
C ALA A 255 15.89 -14.08 22.16
N GLU A 256 17.05 -14.23 22.81
CA GLU A 256 17.31 -13.78 24.18
C GLU A 256 17.15 -12.26 24.31
N TRP A 257 17.80 -11.51 23.41
CA TRP A 257 17.71 -10.04 23.39
C TRP A 257 16.29 -9.56 23.13
N VAL A 258 15.58 -10.22 22.20
CA VAL A 258 14.20 -9.87 21.87
C VAL A 258 13.26 -10.13 23.04
N ALA A 259 13.47 -11.23 23.76
CA ALA A 259 12.67 -11.57 24.94
C ALA A 259 12.85 -10.50 26.04
N GLU A 260 14.09 -10.08 26.29
CA GLU A 260 14.42 -9.00 27.23
C GLU A 260 13.72 -7.69 26.84
N GLN A 261 13.78 -7.29 25.57
CA GLN A 261 13.11 -6.08 25.06
C GLN A 261 11.57 -6.15 25.16
N MET A 262 11.00 -7.35 25.22
CA MET A 262 9.57 -7.58 25.40
C MET A 262 9.17 -7.82 26.86
N GLY A 263 10.10 -7.71 27.81
CA GLY A 263 9.85 -8.00 29.23
C GLY A 263 9.52 -9.47 29.51
N GLN A 264 10.00 -10.40 28.68
CA GLN A 264 9.77 -11.84 28.80
C GLN A 264 11.08 -12.61 28.98
N THR A 265 10.99 -13.83 29.50
CA THR A 265 12.09 -14.79 29.41
C THR A 265 12.14 -15.41 28.02
N GLU A 266 13.31 -15.87 27.58
CA GLU A 266 13.46 -16.52 26.27
C GLU A 266 12.50 -17.72 26.10
N SER A 267 12.32 -18.52 27.16
CA SER A 267 11.36 -19.62 27.19
C SER A 267 9.90 -19.14 27.05
N GLY A 268 9.56 -18.01 27.68
CA GLY A 268 8.27 -17.33 27.54
C GLY A 268 8.01 -16.89 26.10
N LEU A 269 8.99 -16.23 25.48
CA LEU A 269 8.91 -15.80 24.08
C LEU A 269 8.75 -17.01 23.14
N ARG A 270 9.55 -18.08 23.30
CA ARG A 270 9.43 -19.29 22.48
C ARG A 270 8.08 -19.98 22.63
N ARG A 271 7.45 -19.93 23.81
CA ARG A 271 6.11 -20.48 24.04
C ARG A 271 5.04 -19.62 23.38
N LEU A 272 5.17 -18.29 23.50
CA LEU A 272 4.27 -17.31 22.88
C LEU A 272 4.28 -17.40 21.35
N LEU A 273 5.45 -17.58 20.75
CA LEU A 273 5.58 -17.74 19.30
C LEU A 273 4.99 -19.06 18.80
N ARG A 274 5.21 -20.16 19.54
CA ARG A 274 4.61 -21.46 19.22
C ARG A 274 3.09 -21.43 19.30
N SER A 275 2.50 -20.76 20.29
CA SER A 275 1.03 -20.67 20.39
C SER A 275 0.38 -19.90 19.23
N HIS A 276 1.16 -19.10 18.50
CA HIS A 276 0.71 -18.35 17.33
C HIS A 276 1.22 -18.93 16.00
N ASN A 277 1.85 -20.12 16.04
CA ASN A 277 2.47 -20.77 14.88
C ASN A 277 3.49 -19.86 14.16
N ILE A 278 4.30 -19.12 14.91
CA ILE A 278 5.33 -18.22 14.38
C ILE A 278 6.71 -18.81 14.64
N ALA A 279 7.52 -18.92 13.58
CA ALA A 279 8.94 -19.23 13.70
C ALA A 279 9.75 -17.93 13.83
N PHE A 280 10.51 -17.78 14.93
CA PHE A 280 11.34 -16.61 15.18
C PHE A 280 12.32 -16.33 14.02
N SER A 281 13.01 -17.38 13.56
CA SER A 281 14.00 -17.29 12.49
C SER A 281 13.38 -16.86 11.16
N ALA A 282 12.15 -17.31 10.85
CA ALA A 282 11.45 -16.91 9.64
C ALA A 282 11.09 -15.42 9.69
N MET A 283 10.56 -14.95 10.82
CA MET A 283 10.19 -13.54 11.00
C MET A 283 11.41 -12.61 10.96
N LEU A 284 12.51 -13.01 11.61
CA LEU A 284 13.75 -12.23 11.55
C LEU A 284 14.34 -12.20 10.12
N LYS A 285 14.31 -13.32 9.40
CA LYS A 285 14.74 -13.38 8.00
C LYS A 285 13.89 -12.48 7.10
N GLU A 286 12.57 -12.49 7.26
CA GLU A 286 11.62 -11.63 6.54
C GLU A 286 11.94 -10.15 6.79
N TYR A 287 12.10 -9.74 8.05
CA TYR A 287 12.47 -8.37 8.42
C TYR A 287 13.81 -7.92 7.81
N ILE A 288 14.85 -8.75 7.92
CA ILE A 288 16.17 -8.46 7.34
C ILE A 288 16.06 -8.35 5.82
N HIS A 289 15.29 -9.23 5.19
CA HIS A 289 15.10 -9.24 3.75
C HIS A 289 14.41 -7.96 3.28
N ASP A 290 13.31 -7.56 3.92
CA ASP A 290 12.61 -6.33 3.60
C ASP A 290 13.56 -5.14 3.66
N LYS A 291 14.31 -5.00 4.77
CA LYS A 291 15.30 -3.93 4.96
C LYS A 291 16.41 -3.96 3.89
N SER A 292 16.82 -5.16 3.47
CA SER A 292 17.79 -5.36 2.38
C SER A 292 17.25 -4.83 1.05
N CYS A 293 16.01 -5.16 0.72
CA CYS A 293 15.34 -4.70 -0.49
C CYS A 293 15.26 -3.18 -0.53
N GLN A 294 14.85 -2.51 0.56
CA GLN A 294 14.78 -1.04 0.61
C GLN A 294 16.14 -0.41 0.33
N LYS A 295 17.21 -0.91 0.96
CA LYS A 295 18.56 -0.36 0.79
C LYS A 295 19.09 -0.54 -0.64
N LEU A 296 18.93 -1.74 -1.22
CA LEU A 296 19.37 -2.04 -2.58
C LEU A 296 18.55 -1.26 -3.63
N LEU A 297 17.23 -1.12 -3.41
CA LEU A 297 16.31 -0.30 -4.20
C LEU A 297 16.40 1.21 -3.89
N GLY A 298 17.11 1.60 -2.83
CA GLY A 298 17.49 2.99 -2.52
C GLY A 298 18.84 3.44 -3.10
N GLY A 299 19.81 2.53 -3.28
CA GLY A 299 21.06 2.83 -4.00
C GLY A 299 22.30 2.23 -3.39
N SER A 300 22.17 1.77 -2.14
CA SER A 300 23.25 1.27 -1.32
C SER A 300 24.03 0.17 -2.05
N LYS A 301 25.36 0.20 -1.92
CA LYS A 301 26.18 -0.88 -2.43
C LYS A 301 25.88 -2.15 -1.63
N THR A 302 26.05 -3.30 -2.28
CA THR A 302 25.89 -4.61 -1.65
C THR A 302 26.77 -4.75 -0.39
N ASP A 303 28.00 -4.26 -0.45
CA ASP A 303 28.97 -4.34 0.64
C ASP A 303 28.51 -3.49 1.84
N ASP A 304 28.15 -2.23 1.60
CA ASP A 304 27.64 -1.31 2.63
C ASP A 304 26.36 -1.88 3.28
N THR A 305 25.46 -2.44 2.46
CA THR A 305 24.21 -3.04 2.94
C THR A 305 24.47 -4.26 3.83
N ALA A 306 25.45 -5.11 3.47
CA ALA A 306 25.83 -6.26 4.28
C ALA A 306 26.38 -5.84 5.65
N VAL A 307 27.24 -4.81 5.68
CA VAL A 307 27.82 -4.25 6.92
C VAL A 307 26.73 -3.65 7.81
N GLU A 308 25.89 -2.77 7.25
CA GLU A 308 24.82 -2.09 7.99
C GLU A 308 23.76 -3.06 8.55
N LEU A 309 23.48 -4.16 7.85
CA LEU A 309 22.58 -5.19 8.36
C LEU A 309 23.24 -6.08 9.41
N GLY A 310 24.56 -6.03 9.57
CA GLY A 310 25.30 -6.76 10.60
C GLY A 310 25.82 -8.14 10.19
N PHE A 311 25.85 -8.45 8.89
CA PHE A 311 26.44 -9.71 8.40
C PHE A 311 27.96 -9.73 8.62
N SER A 312 28.54 -10.93 8.73
CA SER A 312 29.99 -11.11 8.91
C SER A 312 30.80 -10.61 7.71
N ASP A 313 30.25 -10.84 6.52
CA ASP A 313 30.85 -10.49 5.24
C ASP A 313 29.77 -10.44 4.15
N ARG A 314 30.16 -9.88 3.00
CA ARG A 314 29.31 -9.75 1.81
C ARG A 314 28.76 -11.09 1.32
N ARG A 315 29.55 -12.17 1.33
CA ARG A 315 29.13 -13.47 0.77
C ARG A 315 28.02 -14.10 1.62
N SER A 316 28.11 -13.99 2.94
CA SER A 316 27.05 -14.44 3.84
C SER A 316 25.75 -13.67 3.61
N PHE A 317 25.81 -12.36 3.40
CA PHE A 317 24.65 -11.57 3.00
C PHE A 317 24.09 -12.01 1.65
N GLU A 318 24.93 -12.10 0.60
CA GLU A 318 24.49 -12.47 -0.75
C GLU A 318 23.84 -13.86 -0.80
N ARG A 319 24.38 -14.83 -0.05
CA ARG A 319 23.80 -16.17 0.05
C ARG A 319 22.43 -16.13 0.71
N SER A 320 22.31 -15.48 1.87
CA SER A 320 21.04 -15.33 2.59
C SER A 320 19.99 -14.59 1.76
N PHE A 321 20.41 -13.53 1.05
CA PHE A 321 19.54 -12.72 0.22
C PHE A 321 19.04 -13.49 -1.01
N LYS A 322 19.94 -14.21 -1.69
CA LYS A 322 19.58 -15.00 -2.89
C LYS A 322 18.72 -16.21 -2.56
N GLU A 323 18.95 -16.86 -1.42
CA GLU A 323 18.10 -17.94 -0.91
C GLU A 323 16.64 -17.47 -0.75
N PHE A 324 16.45 -16.26 -0.20
CA PHE A 324 15.14 -15.69 0.03
C PHE A 324 14.49 -15.14 -1.25
N SER A 325 15.18 -14.24 -1.96
CA SER A 325 14.61 -13.48 -3.08
C SER A 325 14.71 -14.17 -4.45
N GLY A 326 15.61 -15.16 -4.57
CA GLY A 326 15.93 -15.85 -5.81
C GLY A 326 16.92 -15.13 -6.71
N ILE A 327 17.04 -13.82 -6.58
CA ILE A 327 18.01 -13.02 -7.34
C ILE A 327 19.14 -12.55 -6.42
N SER A 328 20.28 -12.21 -7.00
CA SER A 328 21.38 -11.63 -6.24
C SER A 328 21.06 -10.20 -5.82
N ALA A 329 21.65 -9.74 -4.71
CA ALA A 329 21.57 -8.35 -4.27
C ALA A 329 22.04 -7.37 -5.35
N GLY A 330 23.04 -7.78 -6.16
CA GLY A 330 23.52 -7.02 -7.30
C GLY A 330 22.45 -6.84 -8.40
N GLN A 331 21.70 -7.91 -8.73
CA GLN A 331 20.60 -7.85 -9.69
C GLN A 331 19.46 -6.95 -9.18
N LEU A 332 19.07 -7.05 -7.90
CA LEU A 332 18.06 -6.15 -7.34
C LEU A 332 18.53 -4.69 -7.36
N ARG A 333 19.80 -4.43 -7.05
CA ARG A 333 20.38 -3.09 -7.13
C ARG A 333 20.42 -2.56 -8.57
N GLN A 334 20.68 -3.40 -9.57
CA GLN A 334 20.59 -3.04 -10.99
C GLN A 334 19.17 -2.64 -11.38
N LEU A 335 18.17 -3.40 -10.94
CA LEU A 335 16.76 -3.05 -11.13
C LEU A 335 16.44 -1.70 -10.48
N GLY A 336 16.86 -1.50 -9.22
CA GLY A 336 16.73 -0.21 -8.54
C GLY A 336 17.45 0.93 -9.26
N ASN A 337 18.63 0.71 -9.84
CA ASN A 337 19.33 1.72 -10.62
C ASN A 337 18.50 2.16 -11.84
N ARG A 338 17.97 1.20 -12.61
CA ARG A 338 17.10 1.49 -13.77
C ARG A 338 15.86 2.31 -13.37
N LEU A 339 15.31 2.03 -12.19
CA LEU A 339 14.17 2.76 -11.62
C LEU A 339 14.52 4.09 -10.92
N ARG A 340 15.78 4.36 -10.55
CA ARG A 340 16.18 5.61 -9.87
C ARG A 340 16.71 6.68 -10.81
N PHE A 341 17.39 6.29 -11.89
CA PHE A 341 18.12 7.23 -12.75
C PHE A 341 17.28 7.80 -13.90
N HIS A 342 16.09 7.25 -14.17
CA HIS A 342 15.11 7.86 -15.07
C HIS A 342 14.09 8.70 -14.28
N LYS A 343 13.90 9.95 -14.75
CA LYS A 343 13.06 10.95 -14.09
C LYS A 343 11.60 10.45 -14.02
N GLY A 344 11.07 10.23 -12.82
CA GLY A 344 9.67 9.84 -12.59
C GLY A 344 9.47 8.41 -12.08
N ASN A 345 10.46 7.52 -12.24
CA ASN A 345 10.37 6.12 -11.84
C ASN A 345 10.38 5.90 -10.31
N HIS A 346 10.74 6.91 -9.52
CA HIS A 346 10.54 6.89 -8.07
C HIS A 346 9.07 6.70 -7.68
N SER A 347 8.13 7.26 -8.46
CA SER A 347 6.69 7.10 -8.21
C SER A 347 6.23 5.63 -8.31
N LEU A 348 6.87 4.80 -9.14
CA LEU A 348 6.58 3.36 -9.19
C LEU A 348 6.98 2.64 -7.90
N LEU A 349 8.13 2.99 -7.33
CA LEU A 349 8.56 2.43 -6.03
C LEU A 349 7.58 2.86 -4.93
N GLU A 350 7.16 4.12 -4.93
CA GLU A 350 6.14 4.61 -4.00
C GLU A 350 4.80 3.87 -4.16
N ILE A 351 4.36 3.60 -5.39
CA ILE A 351 3.13 2.83 -5.65
C ILE A 351 3.29 1.41 -5.10
N VAL A 352 4.39 0.72 -5.41
CA VAL A 352 4.67 -0.65 -4.93
C VAL A 352 4.71 -0.70 -3.39
N ASP A 353 5.34 0.29 -2.77
CA ASP A 353 5.47 0.37 -1.31
C ASP A 353 4.14 0.62 -0.61
N ASN A 354 3.19 1.26 -1.31
CA ASN A 354 1.85 1.55 -0.84
C ASN A 354 0.78 0.59 -1.37
N LEU A 355 1.18 -0.52 -2.02
CA LEU A 355 0.22 -1.54 -2.44
C LEU A 355 -0.54 -2.09 -1.22
N PRO A 356 -1.88 -2.13 -1.27
CA PRO A 356 -2.65 -2.73 -0.19
C PRO A 356 -2.28 -4.21 -0.04
N PRO A 357 -2.30 -4.76 1.18
CA PRO A 357 -2.13 -6.19 1.37
C PRO A 357 -3.25 -6.94 0.64
N LEU A 358 -2.97 -8.16 0.15
CA LEU A 358 -3.98 -9.00 -0.49
C LEU A 358 -5.20 -9.18 0.44
N PRO A 359 -6.44 -9.30 -0.07
CA PRO A 359 -7.61 -9.56 0.76
C PRO A 359 -7.45 -10.81 1.63
N ALA A 360 -8.04 -10.83 2.83
CA ALA A 360 -7.83 -11.91 3.81
C ALA A 360 -8.20 -13.31 3.27
N THR A 361 -9.25 -13.39 2.44
CA THR A 361 -9.65 -14.62 1.74
C THR A 361 -8.53 -15.14 0.83
N ILE A 362 -7.91 -14.24 0.07
CA ILE A 362 -6.86 -14.55 -0.90
C ILE A 362 -5.55 -14.88 -0.19
N GLN A 363 -5.19 -14.15 0.87
CA GLN A 363 -4.08 -14.51 1.75
C GLN A 363 -4.23 -15.92 2.34
N SER A 364 -5.43 -16.24 2.84
CA SER A 364 -5.73 -17.56 3.41
C SER A 364 -5.63 -18.67 2.36
N LEU A 365 -5.98 -18.38 1.11
CA LEU A 365 -5.88 -19.31 0.00
C LEU A 365 -4.42 -19.55 -0.42
N VAL A 366 -3.62 -18.48 -0.52
CA VAL A 366 -2.19 -18.55 -0.87
C VAL A 366 -1.40 -19.28 0.22
N ALA A 367 -1.73 -19.04 1.50
CA ALA A 367 -1.08 -19.68 2.64
C ALA A 367 -1.55 -21.12 2.91
N MET A 368 -2.53 -21.63 2.16
CA MET A 368 -3.05 -22.98 2.37
C MET A 368 -2.05 -24.02 1.84
N ASP A 369 -1.61 -24.93 2.71
CA ASP A 369 -0.75 -26.05 2.30
C ASP A 369 -1.48 -26.95 1.29
N ASP A 370 -0.73 -27.61 0.41
CA ASP A 370 -1.31 -28.42 -0.67
C ASP A 370 -2.17 -29.58 -0.13
N ASP A 371 -1.80 -30.16 1.01
CA ASP A 371 -2.59 -31.20 1.69
C ASP A 371 -3.97 -30.70 2.17
N ASN A 372 -4.08 -29.40 2.46
CA ASN A 372 -5.31 -28.76 2.91
C ASN A 372 -6.13 -28.14 1.76
N MET A 373 -5.56 -28.11 0.55
CA MET A 373 -6.17 -27.54 -0.64
C MET A 373 -7.13 -28.55 -1.29
N THR A 374 -8.28 -28.75 -0.67
CA THR A 374 -9.38 -29.57 -1.19
C THR A 374 -10.45 -28.70 -1.85
N LEU A 375 -11.19 -29.25 -2.81
CA LEU A 375 -12.28 -28.50 -3.47
C LEU A 375 -13.27 -27.93 -2.46
N LYS A 376 -13.63 -28.71 -1.43
CA LYS A 376 -14.54 -28.30 -0.37
C LYS A 376 -14.00 -27.14 0.48
N SER A 377 -12.71 -27.19 0.87
CA SER A 377 -12.10 -26.12 1.67
C SER A 377 -11.98 -24.82 0.87
N VAL A 378 -11.61 -24.92 -0.41
CA VAL A 378 -11.52 -23.76 -1.31
C VAL A 378 -12.89 -23.14 -1.57
N VAL A 379 -13.91 -23.93 -1.92
CA VAL A 379 -15.29 -23.42 -2.14
C VAL A 379 -15.82 -22.71 -0.89
N LYS A 380 -15.58 -23.28 0.30
CA LYS A 380 -15.97 -22.66 1.59
C LYS A 380 -15.23 -21.35 1.86
N LEU A 381 -13.99 -21.22 1.39
CA LEU A 381 -13.20 -20.01 1.56
C LEU A 381 -13.67 -18.92 0.58
N VAL A 382 -13.79 -19.25 -0.71
CA VAL A 382 -14.17 -18.32 -1.78
C VAL A 382 -15.59 -17.82 -1.63
N SER A 383 -16.53 -18.65 -1.17
CA SER A 383 -17.92 -18.25 -0.93
C SER A 383 -18.12 -17.16 0.12
N LYS A 384 -17.10 -16.89 0.95
CA LYS A 384 -17.11 -15.77 1.90
C LYS A 384 -16.78 -14.43 1.26
N ASP A 385 -16.32 -14.43 0.02
CA ASP A 385 -15.93 -13.26 -0.75
C ASP A 385 -16.77 -13.18 -2.05
N PRO A 386 -17.92 -12.50 -2.02
CA PRO A 386 -18.83 -12.43 -3.17
C PRO A 386 -18.21 -11.83 -4.43
N ILE A 387 -17.23 -10.92 -4.28
CA ILE A 387 -16.56 -10.28 -5.42
C ILE A 387 -15.62 -11.29 -6.08
N PHE A 388 -14.76 -11.93 -5.28
CA PHE A 388 -13.87 -12.96 -5.82
C PHE A 388 -14.66 -14.15 -6.39
N GLN A 389 -15.74 -14.57 -5.75
CA GLN A 389 -16.66 -15.58 -6.29
C GLN A 389 -17.22 -15.16 -7.65
N ALA A 390 -17.69 -13.91 -7.81
CA ALA A 390 -18.22 -13.43 -9.08
C ALA A 390 -17.18 -13.48 -10.21
N HIS A 391 -15.94 -13.08 -9.93
CA HIS A 391 -14.84 -13.20 -10.90
C HIS A 391 -14.55 -14.65 -11.30
N VAL A 392 -14.51 -15.56 -10.32
CA VAL A 392 -14.32 -17.00 -10.57
C VAL A 392 -15.44 -17.55 -11.45
N MET A 393 -16.70 -17.27 -11.12
CA MET A 393 -17.85 -17.73 -11.90
C MET A 393 -17.87 -17.14 -13.32
N SER A 394 -17.59 -15.85 -13.45
CA SER A 394 -17.55 -15.14 -14.73
C SER A 394 -16.51 -15.76 -15.67
N LYS A 395 -15.27 -15.93 -15.21
CA LYS A 395 -14.20 -16.47 -16.06
C LYS A 395 -14.37 -17.96 -16.34
N ALA A 396 -14.86 -18.74 -15.38
CA ALA A 396 -15.15 -20.16 -15.60
C ALA A 396 -16.25 -20.42 -16.64
N SER A 397 -17.08 -19.42 -16.93
CA SER A 397 -18.18 -19.51 -17.90
C SER A 397 -17.74 -19.29 -19.36
N LYS A 398 -16.48 -18.94 -19.62
CA LYS A 398 -15.93 -18.77 -20.98
C LYS A 398 -15.87 -20.12 -21.71
N ALA A 399 -16.18 -20.13 -23.01
CA ALA A 399 -16.30 -21.35 -23.81
C ALA A 399 -14.99 -22.17 -23.87
N ILE A 400 -13.84 -21.49 -23.76
CA ILE A 400 -12.52 -22.12 -23.66
C ILE A 400 -12.37 -23.10 -22.47
N TYR A 401 -13.15 -22.90 -21.40
CA TYR A 401 -13.15 -23.77 -20.21
C TYR A 401 -14.26 -24.83 -20.25
N GLY A 402 -14.93 -25.00 -21.39
CA GLY A 402 -16.01 -25.95 -21.58
C GLY A 402 -17.39 -25.37 -21.26
N SER A 403 -18.29 -26.20 -20.73
CA SER A 403 -19.66 -25.78 -20.42
C SER A 403 -19.70 -24.89 -19.19
N ALA A 404 -20.56 -23.86 -19.24
CA ALA A 404 -20.75 -22.92 -18.14
C ALA A 404 -21.08 -23.66 -16.83
N PRO A 405 -20.41 -23.34 -15.71
CA PRO A 405 -20.64 -23.99 -14.43
C PRO A 405 -21.92 -23.44 -13.77
N GLU A 406 -22.70 -24.33 -13.16
CA GLU A 406 -23.92 -23.94 -12.44
C GLU A 406 -23.62 -23.39 -11.04
N ASN A 407 -22.46 -23.75 -10.47
CA ASN A 407 -22.07 -23.38 -9.12
C ASN A 407 -20.54 -23.30 -8.99
N LEU A 408 -20.10 -22.75 -7.85
CA LEU A 408 -18.68 -22.52 -7.56
C LEU A 408 -17.85 -23.81 -7.50
N GLU A 409 -18.46 -24.93 -7.11
CA GLU A 409 -17.80 -26.23 -7.07
C GLU A 409 -17.47 -26.72 -8.48
N GLN A 410 -18.41 -26.60 -9.42
CA GLN A 410 -18.16 -26.89 -10.84
C GLN A 410 -17.15 -25.90 -11.44
N ALA A 411 -17.26 -24.61 -11.12
CA ALA A 411 -16.35 -23.59 -11.65
C ALA A 411 -14.89 -23.87 -11.26
N ILE A 412 -14.64 -24.24 -10.01
CA ILE A 412 -13.28 -24.51 -9.51
C ILE A 412 -12.83 -25.93 -9.89
N GLY A 413 -13.68 -26.94 -9.71
CA GLY A 413 -13.30 -28.33 -9.89
C GLY A 413 -13.16 -28.75 -11.35
N ARG A 414 -14.12 -28.37 -12.19
CA ARG A 414 -14.22 -28.81 -13.59
C ARG A 414 -13.57 -27.82 -14.57
N ASN A 415 -13.85 -26.52 -14.40
CA ASN A 415 -13.54 -25.53 -15.44
C ASN A 415 -12.15 -24.91 -15.25
N LEU A 416 -11.84 -24.40 -14.05
CA LEU A 416 -10.58 -23.67 -13.80
C LEU A 416 -9.47 -24.57 -13.24
N GLY A 417 -9.85 -25.62 -12.50
CA GLY A 417 -8.93 -26.51 -11.81
C GLY A 417 -8.52 -26.01 -10.43
N LEU A 418 -8.48 -26.93 -9.46
CA LEU A 418 -8.15 -26.63 -8.07
C LEU A 418 -6.72 -26.11 -7.89
N SER A 419 -5.77 -26.58 -8.71
CA SER A 419 -4.38 -26.11 -8.65
C SER A 419 -4.23 -24.65 -9.09
N ASN A 420 -5.10 -24.16 -9.97
CA ASN A 420 -4.99 -22.83 -10.59
C ASN A 420 -5.66 -21.72 -9.76
N ILE A 421 -6.49 -22.08 -8.79
CA ILE A 421 -7.32 -21.11 -8.07
C ILE A 421 -6.48 -20.14 -7.24
N LYS A 422 -5.31 -20.58 -6.74
CA LYS A 422 -4.34 -19.72 -6.03
C LYS A 422 -3.83 -18.62 -6.97
N GLN A 423 -3.47 -18.95 -8.21
CA GLN A 423 -2.95 -17.98 -9.16
C GLN A 423 -4.03 -16.99 -9.62
N LEU A 424 -5.24 -17.49 -9.90
CA LEU A 424 -6.38 -16.65 -10.26
C LEU A 424 -6.77 -15.68 -9.14
N ALA A 425 -6.71 -16.12 -7.89
CA ALA A 425 -6.95 -15.27 -6.74
C ALA A 425 -6.00 -14.08 -6.68
N VAL A 426 -4.72 -14.31 -6.94
CA VAL A 426 -3.70 -13.25 -6.93
C VAL A 426 -3.94 -12.26 -8.07
N LEU A 427 -4.24 -12.76 -9.28
CA LEU A 427 -4.55 -11.90 -10.41
C LEU A 427 -5.79 -11.04 -10.16
N PHE A 428 -6.88 -11.62 -9.65
CA PHE A 428 -8.11 -10.87 -9.38
C PHE A 428 -7.99 -9.95 -8.17
N ALA A 429 -7.17 -10.28 -7.17
CA ALA A 429 -6.79 -9.32 -6.13
C ALA A 429 -6.09 -8.11 -6.75
N ALA A 430 -5.09 -8.34 -7.61
CA ALA A 430 -4.37 -7.26 -8.29
C ALA A 430 -5.33 -6.38 -9.10
N GLN A 431 -6.21 -7.02 -9.88
CA GLN A 431 -7.26 -6.33 -10.63
C GLN A 431 -8.15 -5.49 -9.71
N GLN A 432 -8.75 -6.09 -8.70
CA GLN A 432 -9.69 -5.43 -7.79
C GLN A 432 -9.05 -4.23 -7.06
N GLN A 433 -7.81 -4.40 -6.60
CA GLN A 433 -7.10 -3.36 -5.85
C GLN A 433 -6.65 -2.19 -6.71
N LEU A 434 -6.28 -2.46 -7.97
CA LEU A 434 -5.63 -1.47 -8.82
C LEU A 434 -6.57 -0.88 -9.87
N THR A 435 -7.74 -1.48 -10.12
CA THR A 435 -8.70 -0.96 -11.13
C THR A 435 -9.08 0.50 -10.87
N ALA A 436 -9.40 0.86 -9.63
CA ALA A 436 -9.81 2.22 -9.28
C ALA A 436 -8.68 3.26 -9.43
N GLN A 437 -7.43 2.81 -9.50
CA GLN A 437 -6.24 3.64 -9.57
C GLN A 437 -5.53 3.48 -10.92
N CYS A 438 -6.14 2.77 -11.88
CA CYS A 438 -5.59 2.51 -13.20
C CYS A 438 -6.23 3.47 -14.21
N ARG A 439 -5.41 4.09 -15.06
CA ARG A 439 -5.84 4.97 -16.14
C ARG A 439 -6.20 4.25 -17.43
N HIS A 440 -5.83 2.98 -17.56
CA HIS A 440 -6.24 2.18 -18.71
C HIS A 440 -7.75 1.93 -18.63
N ASN A 441 -8.48 2.34 -19.68
CA ASN A 441 -9.94 2.35 -19.68
C ASN A 441 -10.57 0.96 -19.56
N ASP A 442 -9.82 -0.09 -19.91
CA ASP A 442 -10.30 -1.47 -19.92
C ASP A 442 -9.32 -2.40 -19.19
N VAL A 443 -9.33 -2.33 -17.86
CA VAL A 443 -8.48 -3.16 -16.99
C VAL A 443 -8.81 -4.65 -17.12
N GLU A 444 -10.06 -4.97 -17.49
CA GLU A 444 -10.50 -6.35 -17.70
C GLU A 444 -9.85 -6.97 -18.95
N LYS A 445 -9.68 -6.23 -20.04
CA LYS A 445 -8.93 -6.72 -21.20
C LYS A 445 -7.47 -7.05 -20.87
N LEU A 446 -6.85 -6.28 -19.97
CA LEU A 446 -5.48 -6.56 -19.53
C LEU A 446 -5.42 -7.88 -18.74
N THR A 447 -6.37 -8.13 -17.84
CA THR A 447 -6.42 -9.42 -17.13
C THR A 447 -6.79 -10.58 -18.04
N ASP A 448 -7.67 -10.36 -19.02
CA ASP A 448 -8.02 -11.36 -20.02
C ASP A 448 -6.81 -11.75 -20.87
N ALA A 449 -5.99 -10.78 -21.30
CA ALA A 449 -4.75 -11.06 -21.99
C ALA A 449 -3.78 -11.91 -21.14
N MET A 450 -3.66 -11.62 -19.83
CA MET A 450 -2.84 -12.43 -18.91
C MET A 450 -3.34 -13.87 -18.79
N LEU A 451 -4.67 -14.07 -18.73
CA LEU A 451 -5.28 -15.39 -18.67
C LEU A 451 -5.12 -16.17 -19.98
N LEU A 452 -5.18 -15.47 -21.12
CA LEU A 452 -5.01 -16.03 -22.46
C LEU A 452 -3.59 -16.54 -22.74
N CYS A 453 -2.57 -16.02 -22.04
CA CYS A 453 -1.17 -16.44 -22.24
C CYS A 453 -1.00 -17.96 -22.19
N LEU A 454 -1.54 -18.66 -21.19
CA LEU A 454 -1.32 -20.11 -21.07
C LEU A 454 -2.01 -20.93 -22.18
N PRO A 455 -3.29 -20.72 -22.51
CA PRO A 455 -3.92 -21.37 -23.66
C PRO A 455 -3.22 -21.08 -24.99
N VAL A 456 -2.80 -19.83 -25.24
CA VAL A 456 -2.08 -19.45 -26.45
C VAL A 456 -0.71 -20.13 -26.51
N PHE A 457 0.02 -20.19 -25.38
CA PHE A 457 1.29 -20.91 -25.28
C PHE A 457 1.13 -22.37 -25.70
N ASN A 458 0.13 -23.06 -25.15
CA ASN A 458 -0.14 -24.46 -25.47
C ASN A 458 -0.52 -24.66 -26.95
N ALA A 459 -1.28 -23.73 -27.54
CA ALA A 459 -1.65 -23.78 -28.95
C ALA A 459 -0.44 -23.60 -29.88
N ILE A 460 0.50 -22.73 -29.52
CA ILE A 460 1.76 -22.52 -30.25
C ILE A 460 2.65 -23.77 -30.15
N GLU A 461 2.75 -24.36 -28.96
CA GLU A 461 3.71 -25.44 -28.67
C GLU A 461 3.23 -26.86 -29.03
N ALA A 462 1.97 -27.04 -29.40
CA ALA A 462 1.34 -28.36 -29.59
C ALA A 462 2.07 -29.32 -30.57
N GLU A 463 2.85 -28.81 -31.52
CA GLU A 463 3.53 -29.60 -32.57
C GLU A 463 4.99 -29.97 -32.29
N HIS A 464 5.63 -29.39 -31.28
CA HIS A 464 7.03 -29.69 -31.01
C HIS A 464 7.15 -31.05 -30.32
N SER A 465 7.84 -32.01 -30.95
CA SER A 465 8.04 -33.38 -30.44
C SER A 465 8.71 -33.45 -29.05
N SER A 466 9.28 -32.34 -28.58
CA SER A 466 9.65 -32.12 -27.18
C SER A 466 8.66 -31.12 -26.58
N GLN A 467 7.45 -31.58 -26.24
CA GLN A 467 6.50 -30.74 -25.51
C GLN A 467 7.18 -30.30 -24.22
N LEU A 468 7.42 -28.98 -24.09
CA LEU A 468 7.91 -28.41 -22.86
C LEU A 468 6.86 -28.71 -21.80
N ALA A 469 7.20 -29.50 -20.79
CA ALA A 469 6.27 -29.80 -19.70
C ALA A 469 5.86 -28.47 -19.04
N VAL A 470 4.55 -28.19 -19.04
CA VAL A 470 4.00 -27.00 -18.39
C VAL A 470 4.11 -27.19 -16.88
N THR A 471 5.21 -26.69 -16.32
CA THR A 471 5.44 -26.66 -14.88
C THR A 471 4.57 -25.61 -14.22
N GLU A 472 4.36 -25.74 -12.90
CA GLU A 472 3.63 -24.73 -12.12
C GLU A 472 4.28 -23.35 -12.19
N GLU A 473 5.62 -23.32 -12.18
CA GLU A 473 6.41 -22.10 -12.35
C GLU A 473 6.14 -21.43 -13.70
N LEU A 474 6.03 -22.19 -14.79
CA LEU A 474 5.70 -21.64 -16.11
C LEU A 474 4.28 -21.06 -16.14
N ARG A 475 3.29 -21.72 -15.51
CA ARG A 475 1.92 -21.19 -15.39
C ARG A 475 1.89 -19.88 -14.63
N GLN A 476 2.59 -19.81 -13.51
CA GLN A 476 2.71 -18.58 -12.72
C GLN A 476 3.36 -17.46 -13.53
N ILE A 477 4.40 -17.75 -14.32
CA ILE A 477 5.02 -16.76 -15.19
C ILE A 477 4.06 -16.29 -16.30
N MET A 478 3.33 -17.20 -16.96
CA MET A 478 2.32 -16.82 -17.96
C MET A 478 1.31 -15.83 -17.41
N LEU A 479 0.88 -16.02 -16.16
CA LEU A 479 -0.15 -15.20 -15.54
C LEU A 479 0.38 -13.90 -14.94
N PHE A 480 1.53 -13.94 -14.28
CA PHE A 480 1.99 -12.84 -13.42
C PHE A 480 2.98 -11.89 -14.07
N SER A 481 3.72 -12.34 -15.09
CA SER A 481 4.87 -11.61 -15.63
C SER A 481 4.57 -10.18 -16.07
N THR A 482 3.34 -9.89 -16.47
CA THR A 482 2.88 -8.58 -16.95
C THR A 482 1.99 -7.84 -15.94
N LEU A 483 1.94 -8.26 -14.66
CA LEU A 483 1.18 -7.56 -13.60
C LEU A 483 1.58 -6.09 -13.45
N SER A 484 2.83 -5.76 -13.75
CA SER A 484 3.33 -4.38 -13.75
C SER A 484 2.61 -3.44 -14.72
N LEU A 485 1.80 -3.93 -15.66
CA LEU A 485 0.89 -3.09 -16.44
C LEU A 485 -0.03 -2.26 -15.53
N PHE A 486 -0.49 -2.83 -14.41
CA PHE A 486 -1.26 -2.07 -13.43
C PHE A 486 -0.46 -0.98 -12.73
N LEU A 487 0.86 -1.12 -12.65
CA LEU A 487 1.74 -0.09 -12.08
C LEU A 487 2.02 1.03 -13.07
N VAL A 488 2.38 0.69 -14.31
CA VAL A 488 2.74 1.71 -15.32
C VAL A 488 1.52 2.51 -15.78
N PHE A 489 0.32 1.92 -15.70
CA PHE A 489 -0.95 2.62 -15.92
C PHE A 489 -1.55 3.28 -14.68
N HIS A 490 -0.87 3.24 -13.54
CA HIS A 490 -1.42 3.82 -12.30
C HIS A 490 -1.52 5.35 -12.39
N ASP A 491 -2.59 5.94 -11.86
CA ASP A 491 -2.90 7.37 -11.90
C ASP A 491 -1.85 8.28 -11.24
N LYS A 492 -1.14 7.79 -10.23
CA LYS A 492 -0.03 8.46 -9.53
C LYS A 492 1.32 8.28 -10.22
N CYS A 493 1.39 7.48 -11.28
CA CYS A 493 2.61 7.26 -12.00
C CYS A 493 2.95 8.50 -12.84
N LEU A 494 4.11 9.12 -12.62
CA LEU A 494 4.43 10.44 -13.18
C LEU A 494 4.49 10.49 -14.72
N PHE A 495 4.72 9.36 -15.36
CA PHE A 495 4.85 9.23 -16.82
C PHE A 495 3.65 8.51 -17.45
N VAL A 496 2.56 8.30 -16.70
CA VAL A 496 1.40 7.53 -17.18
C VAL A 496 0.80 8.08 -18.47
N ASP A 497 0.77 9.40 -18.67
CA ASP A 497 0.31 10.01 -19.93
C ASP A 497 1.18 9.61 -21.12
N GLY A 498 2.50 9.49 -20.91
CA GLY A 498 3.43 9.02 -21.91
C GLY A 498 3.19 7.55 -22.24
N VAL A 499 3.11 6.69 -21.22
CA VAL A 499 2.85 5.25 -21.37
C VAL A 499 1.49 4.98 -22.05
N MET A 500 0.44 5.74 -21.73
CA MET A 500 -0.85 5.63 -22.42
C MET A 500 -0.71 5.97 -23.91
N ARG A 501 0.05 7.01 -24.26
CA ARG A 501 0.29 7.37 -25.65
C ARG A 501 1.11 6.29 -26.38
N THR A 502 2.16 5.78 -25.75
CA THR A 502 2.94 4.64 -26.26
C THR A 502 2.06 3.42 -26.49
N TRP A 503 1.12 3.14 -25.58
CA TRP A 503 0.17 2.03 -25.74
C TRP A 503 -0.74 2.21 -26.96
N ASP A 504 -1.28 3.42 -27.15
CA ASP A 504 -2.18 3.72 -28.27
C ASP A 504 -1.45 3.74 -29.62
N GLU A 505 -0.17 4.12 -29.64
CA GLU A 505 0.65 4.23 -30.85
C GLU A 505 1.40 2.92 -31.23
N ALA A 506 1.56 2.00 -30.28
CA ALA A 506 2.30 0.77 -30.52
C ALA A 506 1.58 -0.20 -31.48
N GLU A 507 2.33 -0.73 -32.44
CA GLU A 507 1.82 -1.70 -33.43
C GLU A 507 1.48 -3.04 -32.79
N ASP A 508 2.26 -3.47 -31.78
CA ASP A 508 1.99 -4.66 -31.00
C ASP A 508 2.53 -4.52 -29.57
N PHE A 509 2.24 -5.49 -28.73
CA PHE A 509 2.65 -5.47 -27.33
C PHE A 509 4.17 -5.54 -27.16
N ALA A 510 4.90 -6.22 -28.04
CA ALA A 510 6.36 -6.27 -27.99
C ALA A 510 6.98 -4.88 -28.26
N HIS A 511 6.46 -4.14 -29.24
CA HIS A 511 6.85 -2.75 -29.51
C HIS A 511 6.53 -1.85 -28.32
N PHE A 512 5.34 -1.98 -27.72
CA PHE A 512 5.00 -1.24 -26.50
C PHE A 512 6.01 -1.51 -25.36
N VAL A 513 6.33 -2.77 -25.09
CA VAL A 513 7.29 -3.15 -24.03
C VAL A 513 8.68 -2.56 -24.32
N ALA A 514 9.13 -2.63 -25.57
CA ALA A 514 10.43 -2.08 -25.98
C ALA A 514 10.47 -0.56 -25.80
N GLN A 515 9.45 0.17 -26.29
CA GLN A 515 9.35 1.63 -26.16
C GLN A 515 9.25 2.06 -24.70
N VAL A 516 8.48 1.35 -23.86
CA VAL A 516 8.41 1.67 -22.42
C VAL A 516 9.77 1.50 -21.74
N SER A 517 10.53 0.47 -22.13
CA SER A 517 11.88 0.24 -21.63
C SER A 517 12.86 1.32 -22.13
N GLU A 518 12.77 1.73 -23.39
CA GLU A 518 13.67 2.71 -24.00
C GLU A 518 13.40 4.15 -23.51
N GLU A 519 12.15 4.59 -23.54
CA GLU A 519 11.76 5.97 -23.23
C GLU A 519 11.72 6.24 -21.72
N PHE A 520 11.19 5.29 -20.94
CA PHE A 520 10.99 5.46 -19.50
C PHE A 520 11.99 4.67 -18.65
N GLY A 521 12.82 3.79 -19.24
CA GLY A 521 13.79 3.00 -18.48
C GLY A 521 13.16 1.89 -17.63
N ILE A 522 11.96 1.42 -18.00
CA ILE A 522 11.17 0.47 -17.19
C ILE A 522 11.14 -0.91 -17.87
N CYS A 523 11.76 -1.91 -17.23
CA CYS A 523 11.49 -3.32 -17.56
C CYS A 523 10.19 -3.75 -16.88
N LEU A 524 9.14 -4.07 -17.65
CA LEU A 524 7.88 -4.56 -17.10
C LEU A 524 8.07 -5.80 -16.21
N TYR A 525 8.90 -6.76 -16.62
CA TYR A 525 9.14 -7.97 -15.83
C TYR A 525 9.88 -7.68 -14.53
N GLY A 526 10.78 -6.70 -14.54
CA GLY A 526 11.47 -6.23 -13.34
C GLY A 526 10.50 -5.53 -12.37
N ALA A 527 9.62 -4.68 -12.89
CA ALA A 527 8.57 -4.05 -12.08
C ALA A 527 7.60 -5.10 -11.49
N THR A 528 7.28 -6.16 -12.24
CA THR A 528 6.49 -7.29 -11.73
C THR A 528 7.21 -8.00 -10.59
N SER A 529 8.53 -8.23 -10.70
CA SER A 529 9.30 -8.82 -9.59
C SER A 529 9.18 -8.01 -8.31
N LEU A 530 9.10 -6.68 -8.40
CA LEU A 530 8.88 -5.83 -7.22
C LEU A 530 7.50 -6.07 -6.58
N MET A 531 6.44 -6.16 -7.39
CA MET A 531 5.09 -6.48 -6.89
C MET A 531 5.05 -7.85 -6.21
N LEU A 532 5.65 -8.85 -6.85
CA LEU A 532 5.62 -10.23 -6.36
C LEU A 532 6.44 -10.40 -5.09
N LEU A 533 7.62 -9.76 -5.00
CA LEU A 533 8.39 -9.70 -3.76
C LEU A 533 7.57 -9.05 -2.64
N ARG A 534 6.84 -7.97 -2.94
CA ARG A 534 5.97 -7.29 -1.97
C ARG A 534 4.82 -8.17 -1.49
N TRP A 535 4.31 -9.06 -2.33
CA TRP A 535 3.27 -10.03 -1.97
C TRP A 535 3.82 -11.36 -1.44
N GLY A 536 5.13 -11.49 -1.23
CA GLY A 536 5.76 -12.65 -0.60
C GLY A 536 5.92 -13.87 -1.51
N PHE A 537 5.97 -13.68 -2.83
CA PHE A 537 6.21 -14.78 -3.78
C PHE A 537 7.65 -15.29 -3.78
N GLN A 538 7.80 -16.57 -4.11
CA GLN A 538 9.06 -17.31 -4.01
C GLN A 538 10.14 -16.88 -5.00
N SER A 539 11.37 -17.27 -4.66
CA SER A 539 12.61 -17.03 -5.38
C SER A 539 12.63 -17.51 -6.84
N SER A 540 11.99 -18.63 -7.16
CA SER A 540 12.02 -19.24 -8.51
C SER A 540 11.38 -18.34 -9.57
N ILE A 541 10.18 -17.82 -9.30
CA ILE A 541 9.45 -16.93 -10.22
C ILE A 541 10.30 -15.69 -10.55
N ASN A 542 10.91 -15.06 -9.54
CA ASN A 542 11.75 -13.88 -9.72
C ASN A 542 12.99 -14.16 -10.58
N GLN A 543 13.55 -15.37 -10.52
CA GLN A 543 14.65 -15.77 -11.41
C GLN A 543 14.21 -15.84 -12.88
N GLN A 544 13.01 -16.35 -13.16
CA GLN A 544 12.50 -16.41 -14.54
C GLN A 544 12.14 -15.02 -15.07
N LEU A 545 11.52 -14.16 -14.25
CA LEU A 545 11.25 -12.77 -14.62
C LEU A 545 12.54 -12.02 -14.98
N TRP A 546 13.64 -12.29 -14.26
CA TRP A 546 14.94 -11.73 -14.61
C TRP A 546 15.44 -12.20 -15.98
N LYS A 547 15.27 -13.48 -16.33
CA LYS A 547 15.60 -13.99 -17.67
C LYS A 547 14.77 -13.30 -18.75
N LEU A 548 13.51 -12.97 -18.47
CA LEU A 548 12.66 -12.21 -19.39
C LEU A 548 13.17 -10.77 -19.59
N CYS A 549 13.62 -10.07 -18.53
CA CYS A 549 14.25 -8.76 -18.70
C CYS A 549 15.47 -8.84 -19.62
N GLN A 550 16.31 -9.88 -19.50
CA GLN A 550 17.47 -10.06 -20.37
C GLN A 550 17.09 -10.37 -21.82
N ALA A 551 16.01 -11.13 -22.02
CA ALA A 551 15.55 -11.54 -23.34
C ALA A 551 14.95 -10.38 -24.16
N ILE A 552 14.42 -9.33 -23.52
CA ILE A 552 14.03 -8.10 -24.22
C ILE A 552 15.26 -7.38 -24.81
N GLU A 553 16.35 -7.29 -24.04
CA GLU A 553 17.55 -6.53 -24.40
C GLU A 553 18.42 -7.22 -25.46
N ALA A 554 18.35 -8.55 -25.53
CA ALA A 554 19.06 -9.36 -26.51
C ALA A 554 18.13 -10.47 -27.04
N PRO A 555 17.35 -10.21 -28.11
CA PRO A 555 16.42 -11.18 -28.68
C PRO A 555 17.17 -12.30 -29.42
N ALA A 556 17.90 -13.14 -28.67
CA ALA A 556 18.45 -14.39 -29.17
C ALA A 556 17.34 -15.46 -29.10
N SER A 557 16.61 -15.56 -30.21
CA SER A 557 15.48 -16.46 -30.45
C SER A 557 15.88 -17.94 -30.40
N ALA A 558 15.46 -18.67 -29.36
CA ALA A 558 15.25 -20.15 -29.36
C ALA A 558 14.83 -20.71 -27.99
N GLY A 559 15.06 -19.97 -26.89
CA GLY A 559 14.80 -20.46 -25.53
C GLY A 559 13.35 -20.30 -25.06
N VAL A 560 13.05 -20.89 -23.89
CA VAL A 560 11.73 -20.77 -23.21
C VAL A 560 11.31 -19.30 -23.10
N ALA A 561 12.22 -18.40 -22.69
CA ALA A 561 11.95 -16.97 -22.58
C ALA A 561 11.40 -16.36 -23.88
N GLY A 562 11.96 -16.70 -25.05
CA GLY A 562 11.45 -16.21 -26.34
C GLY A 562 10.02 -16.67 -26.60
N LYS A 563 9.71 -17.93 -26.31
CA LYS A 563 8.35 -18.49 -26.44
C LYS A 563 7.35 -17.77 -25.53
N ILE A 564 7.77 -17.40 -24.31
CA ILE A 564 6.96 -16.60 -23.39
C ILE A 564 6.67 -15.21 -23.98
N LEU A 565 7.71 -14.52 -24.48
CA LEU A 565 7.55 -13.18 -25.07
C LEU A 565 6.65 -13.21 -26.30
N THR A 566 6.81 -14.18 -27.21
CA THR A 566 5.94 -14.35 -28.38
C THR A 566 4.49 -14.60 -27.97
N THR A 567 4.28 -15.46 -26.97
CA THR A 567 2.94 -15.75 -26.45
C THR A 567 2.28 -14.49 -25.89
N GLN A 568 3.00 -13.72 -25.07
CA GLN A 568 2.50 -12.46 -24.53
C GLN A 568 2.19 -11.46 -25.63
N ASN A 569 3.06 -11.35 -26.64
CA ASN A 569 2.83 -10.45 -27.77
C ASN A 569 1.49 -10.77 -28.45
N VAL A 570 1.25 -12.03 -28.77
CA VAL A 570 0.01 -12.49 -29.39
C VAL A 570 -1.20 -12.25 -28.49
N SER A 571 -1.15 -12.66 -27.22
CA SER A 571 -2.28 -12.56 -26.30
C SER A 571 -2.70 -11.11 -26.03
N PHE A 572 -1.75 -10.22 -25.77
CA PHE A 572 -2.05 -8.81 -25.50
C PHE A 572 -2.50 -8.07 -26.76
N THR A 573 -1.81 -8.27 -27.87
CA THR A 573 -2.15 -7.59 -29.13
C THR A 573 -3.55 -8.01 -29.61
N ALA A 574 -3.90 -9.29 -29.52
CA ALA A 574 -5.19 -9.80 -29.98
C ALA A 574 -6.37 -9.51 -29.03
N SER A 575 -6.12 -9.36 -27.72
CA SER A 575 -7.18 -9.22 -26.70
C SER A 575 -7.35 -7.79 -26.17
N ALA A 576 -6.25 -7.05 -26.04
CA ALA A 576 -6.22 -5.76 -25.35
C ALA A 576 -5.90 -4.56 -26.25
N MET A 577 -5.29 -4.78 -27.43
CA MET A 577 -4.98 -3.73 -28.41
C MET A 577 -6.00 -3.72 -29.56
N SER A 578 -5.74 -2.94 -30.63
CA SER A 578 -6.66 -2.77 -31.75
C SER A 578 -6.86 -4.06 -32.57
N GLU A 579 -8.06 -4.27 -33.13
CA GLU A 579 -8.33 -5.48 -33.95
C GLU A 579 -7.47 -5.58 -35.21
N GLN A 580 -7.04 -4.44 -35.78
CA GLN A 580 -6.17 -4.41 -36.95
C GLN A 580 -4.78 -5.00 -36.65
N HIS A 581 -4.29 -4.84 -35.41
CA HIS A 581 -2.99 -5.38 -34.99
C HIS A 581 -3.04 -6.90 -34.76
N SER A 582 -4.23 -7.44 -34.47
CA SER A 582 -4.41 -8.88 -34.19
C SER A 582 -4.11 -9.77 -35.41
N GLU A 583 -4.45 -9.34 -36.63
CA GLU A 583 -4.17 -10.15 -37.83
C GLU A 583 -2.68 -10.16 -38.16
N ALA A 584 -2.02 -9.00 -38.02
CA ALA A 584 -0.60 -8.84 -38.28
C ALA A 584 0.26 -9.68 -37.33
N VAL A 585 -0.05 -9.68 -36.02
CA VAL A 585 0.71 -10.46 -35.03
C VAL A 585 0.54 -11.96 -35.25
N LEU A 586 -0.65 -12.44 -35.64
CA LEU A 586 -0.88 -13.86 -35.92
C LEU A 586 -0.12 -14.33 -37.16
N ALA A 587 0.04 -13.48 -38.17
CA ALA A 587 0.83 -13.79 -39.37
C ALA A 587 2.32 -14.05 -39.09
N THR A 588 2.83 -13.67 -37.90
CA THR A 588 4.20 -13.96 -37.47
C THR A 588 4.39 -15.41 -36.99
N LEU A 589 3.29 -16.14 -36.74
CA LEU A 589 3.33 -17.52 -36.25
C LEU A 589 3.43 -18.54 -37.39
N PRO A 590 3.92 -19.76 -37.11
CA PRO A 590 3.87 -20.87 -38.07
C PRO A 590 2.42 -21.15 -38.53
N PRO A 591 2.16 -21.48 -39.81
CA PRO A 591 0.81 -21.63 -40.34
C PRO A 591 -0.11 -22.59 -39.54
N ALA A 592 0.45 -23.68 -39.03
CA ALA A 592 -0.29 -24.64 -38.24
C ALA A 592 -0.67 -24.12 -36.83
N ALA A 593 0.15 -23.24 -36.25
CA ALA A 593 -0.17 -22.57 -34.98
C ALA A 593 -1.26 -21.51 -35.16
N ILE A 594 -1.32 -20.81 -36.30
CA ILE A 594 -2.32 -19.76 -36.58
C ILE A 594 -3.75 -20.29 -36.39
N ALA A 595 -4.07 -21.45 -36.97
CA ALA A 595 -5.41 -22.03 -36.86
C ALA A 595 -5.80 -22.37 -35.41
N ARG A 596 -4.85 -22.92 -34.64
CA ARG A 596 -5.08 -23.28 -33.23
C ARG A 596 -5.25 -22.05 -32.35
N VAL A 597 -4.36 -21.06 -32.50
CA VAL A 597 -4.43 -19.80 -31.76
C VAL A 597 -5.71 -19.04 -32.12
N SER A 598 -6.09 -18.99 -33.39
CA SER A 598 -7.34 -18.36 -33.83
C SER A 598 -8.57 -19.03 -33.19
N THR A 599 -8.56 -20.36 -33.08
CA THR A 599 -9.61 -21.12 -32.38
C THR A 599 -9.67 -20.74 -30.90
N VAL A 600 -8.53 -20.67 -30.22
CA VAL A 600 -8.43 -20.25 -28.81
C VAL A 600 -8.99 -18.84 -28.61
N LEU A 601 -8.62 -17.90 -29.48
CA LEU A 601 -9.09 -16.51 -29.40
C LEU A 601 -10.60 -16.40 -29.66
N GLN A 602 -11.14 -17.16 -30.62
CA GLN A 602 -12.59 -17.21 -30.88
C GLN A 602 -13.35 -17.77 -29.67
N GLN A 603 -12.85 -18.84 -29.04
CA GLN A 603 -13.44 -19.43 -27.84
C GLN A 603 -13.34 -18.54 -26.59
N TRP A 604 -12.45 -17.55 -26.59
CA TRP A 604 -12.35 -16.57 -25.51
C TRP A 604 -13.34 -15.41 -25.66
N LYS A 605 -13.57 -14.99 -26.91
CA LYS A 605 -14.53 -13.94 -27.26
C LYS A 605 -15.98 -14.42 -27.10
N GLY A 606 -16.26 -15.69 -27.45
CA GLY A 606 -17.55 -16.36 -27.23
C GLY A 606 -17.79 -16.74 -25.78
#